data_AF-A0A8T3MAB1-F1
#
_entry.id   AF-A0A8T3MAB1-F1
#
_cell.length_a   1.000
_cell.length_b   1.000
_cell.length_c   1.000
_cell.angle_alpha   90.00
_cell.angle_beta   90.00
_cell.angle_gamma   90.00
#
_symmetry.space_group_name_H-M   'P 1'
#
loop_
_entity.id
_entity.type
_entity.pdbx_description
1 polymer ?
#
loop_
_entity_poly.entity_id
_entity_poly.type
_entity_poly.pdbx_seq_one_letter_code
_entity_poly.pdbx_strand_id
1 'polypeptide(L)'
;MAEPARTVVPARHQYPVIDDLGLAAARHADRLLAAARERGHERWTSYLEPLPDRLRDEDIRGLRAAAVRARAAYGPKDSIRDALPWELTEPLLDAIDRLLREINRTRG
;
A
#
# COMPACT_ATOMS: atom_id res chain seq x y z
N MET A 1 26.68 -10.04 -23.71
CA MET A 1 25.95 -10.15 -22.42
C MET A 1 24.48 -9.88 -22.74
N ALA A 2 23.60 -10.84 -22.50
CA ALA A 2 22.19 -10.71 -22.83
C ALA A 2 21.49 -9.89 -21.73
N GLU A 3 20.88 -8.76 -22.09
CA GLU A 3 19.99 -8.00 -21.21
C GLU A 3 18.74 -8.84 -20.92
N PRO A 4 18.31 -9.01 -19.66
CA PRO A 4 17.09 -9.75 -19.37
C PRO A 4 15.90 -8.97 -19.95
N ALA A 5 15.13 -9.64 -20.81
CA ALA A 5 13.90 -9.12 -21.39
C ALA A 5 12.99 -8.63 -20.25
N ARG A 6 12.81 -7.31 -20.14
CA ARG A 6 11.83 -6.72 -19.23
C ARG A 6 10.48 -7.26 -19.65
N THR A 7 9.91 -8.16 -18.85
CA THR A 7 8.52 -8.57 -18.96
C THR A 7 7.69 -7.29 -19.04
N VAL A 8 7.06 -7.05 -20.20
CA VAL A 8 6.20 -5.87 -20.41
C VAL A 8 4.92 -6.14 -19.64
N VAL A 9 4.98 -5.92 -18.33
CA VAL A 9 3.79 -5.84 -17.50
C VAL A 9 3.07 -4.55 -17.91
N PRO A 10 1.74 -4.56 -18.11
CA PRO A 10 1.00 -3.36 -18.48
C PRO A 10 1.36 -2.20 -17.54
N ALA A 11 1.76 -1.07 -18.11
CA ALA A 11 2.06 0.12 -17.34
C ALA A 11 0.81 0.54 -16.57
N ARG A 12 0.96 0.84 -15.29
CA ARG A 12 -0.12 1.20 -14.36
C ARG A 12 -1.00 2.36 -14.87
N HIS A 13 -0.44 3.26 -15.69
CA HIS A 13 -1.16 4.35 -16.37
C HIS A 13 -2.27 3.89 -17.33
N GLN A 14 -2.31 2.62 -17.72
CA GLN A 14 -3.42 2.06 -18.50
C GLN A 14 -4.69 1.84 -17.64
N TYR A 15 -4.58 1.98 -16.32
CA TYR A 15 -5.65 1.86 -15.34
C TYR A 15 -5.68 3.08 -14.42
N PRO A 16 -6.17 4.24 -14.89
CA PRO A 16 -6.09 5.50 -14.15
C PRO A 16 -6.71 5.43 -12.75
N VAL A 17 -7.81 4.69 -12.58
CA VAL A 17 -8.45 4.49 -11.26
C VAL A 17 -7.55 3.72 -10.30
N ILE A 18 -6.87 2.67 -10.78
CA ILE A 18 -5.92 1.89 -9.96
C ILE A 18 -4.71 2.76 -9.61
N ASP A 19 -4.27 3.59 -10.55
CA ASP A 19 -3.15 4.51 -10.35
C ASP A 19 -3.45 5.55 -9.25
N ASP A 20 -4.59 6.22 -9.36
CA ASP A 20 -5.06 7.21 -8.38
C ASP A 20 -5.24 6.58 -6.99
N LEU A 21 -5.84 5.39 -6.92
CA LEU A 21 -6.05 4.68 -5.66
C LEU A 21 -4.72 4.25 -5.02
N GLY A 22 -3.76 3.78 -5.82
CA GLY A 22 -2.42 3.45 -5.32
C GLY A 22 -1.68 4.68 -4.81
N LEU A 23 -1.78 5.82 -5.50
CA LEU A 23 -1.15 7.08 -5.06
C LEU A 23 -1.81 7.62 -3.78
N ALA A 24 -3.14 7.53 -3.66
CA ALA A 24 -3.85 7.88 -2.44
C ALA A 24 -3.41 6.98 -1.27
N ALA A 25 -3.34 5.67 -1.47
CA ALA A 25 -2.86 4.73 -0.47
C ALA A 25 -1.41 5.02 -0.06
N ALA A 26 -0.52 5.35 -1.00
CA ALA A 26 0.86 5.73 -0.72
C ALA A 26 0.94 6.95 0.20
N ARG A 27 0.16 8.00 -0.09
CA ARG A 27 0.10 9.21 0.75
C ARG A 27 -0.41 8.94 2.17
N HIS A 28 -1.38 8.05 2.32
CA HIS A 28 -1.86 7.64 3.64
C HIS A 28 -0.81 6.81 4.38
N ALA A 29 -0.10 5.91 3.69
CA ALA A 29 1.00 5.14 4.26
C ALA A 29 2.16 6.05 4.73
N ASP A 30 2.50 7.09 3.97
CA ASP A 30 3.51 8.10 4.34
C ASP A 30 3.14 8.82 5.65
N ARG A 31 1.88 9.26 5.77
CA ARG A 31 1.39 9.90 7.01
C ARG A 31 1.44 8.95 8.19
N LEU A 32 1.10 7.68 7.97
CA LEU A 32 1.16 6.65 9.00
C LEU A 32 2.59 6.38 9.46
N LEU A 33 3.54 6.30 8.50
CA LEU A 33 4.95 6.11 8.76
C LEU A 33 5.53 7.29 9.56
N ALA A 34 5.19 8.52 9.20
CA ALA A 34 5.58 9.71 9.96
C ALA A 34 5.05 9.63 11.41
N ALA A 35 3.77 9.30 11.59
CA ALA A 35 3.18 9.19 12.92
C ALA A 35 3.79 8.05 13.76
N ALA A 36 4.17 6.93 13.13
CA ALA A 36 4.86 5.82 13.78
C ALA A 36 6.28 6.21 14.23
N ARG A 37 7.00 6.96 13.40
CA ARG A 37 8.33 7.50 13.72
C ARG A 37 8.26 8.50 14.86
N GLU A 38 7.32 9.45 14.81
CA GLU A 38 7.11 10.45 15.87
C GLU A 38 6.79 9.81 17.23
N ARG A 39 6.07 8.69 17.24
CA ARG A 39 5.69 7.96 18.46
C ARG A 39 6.73 6.92 18.91
N GLY A 40 7.82 6.74 18.15
CA GLY A 40 8.85 5.75 18.47
C GLY A 40 8.39 4.30 18.33
N HIS A 41 7.36 4.02 17.52
CA HIS A 41 6.91 2.65 17.26
C HIS A 41 7.83 1.98 16.24
N GLU A 42 8.99 1.47 16.67
CA GLU A 42 10.01 0.88 15.80
C GLU A 42 9.48 -0.26 14.94
N ARG A 43 8.70 -1.18 15.53
CA ARG A 43 8.08 -2.30 14.80
C ARG A 43 7.20 -1.81 13.65
N TRP A 44 6.34 -0.83 13.91
CA TRP A 44 5.45 -0.28 12.89
C TRP A 44 6.21 0.57 11.88
N THR A 45 7.24 1.30 12.30
CA THR A 45 8.12 2.03 11.40
C THR A 45 8.77 1.09 10.39
N SER A 46 9.43 0.03 10.84
CA SER A 46 10.07 -0.97 9.96
C SER A 46 9.05 -1.70 9.07
N TYR A 47 7.83 -1.89 9.56
CA TYR A 47 6.77 -2.51 8.78
C TYR A 47 6.24 -1.60 7.65
N LEU A 48 6.03 -0.33 7.97
CA LEU A 48 5.44 0.68 7.09
C LEU A 48 6.45 1.27 6.10
N GLU A 49 7.72 1.34 6.46
CA GLU A 49 8.78 1.99 5.68
C GLU A 49 8.79 1.64 4.18
N PRO A 50 8.67 0.36 3.76
CA PRO A 50 8.67 0.04 2.34
C PRO A 50 7.30 0.27 1.65
N LEU A 51 6.21 0.54 2.38
CA LEU A 51 4.86 0.58 1.80
C LEU A 51 4.62 1.79 0.89
N PRO A 52 4.98 3.04 1.24
CA PRO A 52 4.70 4.20 0.39
C PRO A 52 5.29 4.05 -1.01
N ASP A 53 6.57 3.67 -1.12
CA ASP A 53 7.24 3.51 -2.40
C ASP A 53 6.66 2.34 -3.20
N ARG A 54 6.37 1.20 -2.54
CA ARG A 54 5.71 0.07 -3.22
C ARG A 54 4.31 0.41 -3.71
N LEU A 55 3.54 1.19 -2.96
CA LEU A 55 2.21 1.64 -3.36
C LEU A 55 2.27 2.70 -4.48
N ARG A 56 3.41 3.39 -4.64
CA ARG A 56 3.63 4.39 -5.69
C ARG A 56 4.13 3.78 -7.00
N ASP A 57 5.15 2.93 -6.92
CA ASP A 57 5.99 2.63 -8.09
C ASP A 57 5.84 1.20 -8.64
N GLU A 58 5.21 0.29 -7.89
CA GLU A 58 5.06 -1.11 -8.32
C GLU A 58 4.05 -1.27 -9.47
N ASP A 59 4.25 -2.33 -10.25
CA ASP A 59 3.27 -2.81 -11.23
C ASP A 59 1.99 -3.34 -10.55
N ILE A 60 0.96 -3.73 -11.31
CA ILE A 60 -0.32 -4.19 -10.74
C ILE A 60 -0.16 -5.40 -9.81
N ARG A 61 0.79 -6.31 -10.06
CA ARG A 61 1.04 -7.48 -9.20
C ARG A 61 1.74 -7.06 -7.92
N GLY A 62 2.77 -6.24 -8.01
CA GLY A 62 3.49 -5.69 -6.86
C GLY A 62 2.60 -4.78 -6.00
N LEU A 63 1.80 -3.92 -6.64
CA LEU A 63 0.82 -3.05 -6.00
C LEU A 63 -0.22 -3.86 -5.23
N ARG A 64 -0.75 -4.95 -5.82
CA ARG A 64 -1.64 -5.86 -5.10
C ARG A 64 -0.96 -6.49 -3.89
N ALA A 65 0.28 -6.93 -4.03
CA ALA A 65 1.03 -7.53 -2.92
C ALA A 65 1.26 -6.51 -1.79
N ALA A 66 1.61 -5.27 -2.12
CA ALA A 66 1.77 -4.17 -1.18
C ALA A 66 0.44 -3.83 -0.47
N ALA A 67 -0.67 -3.76 -1.21
CA ALA A 67 -2.00 -3.51 -0.67
C ALA A 67 -2.46 -4.64 0.28
N VAL A 68 -2.26 -5.91 -0.10
CA VAL A 68 -2.57 -7.06 0.78
C VAL A 68 -1.71 -7.03 2.05
N ARG A 69 -0.41 -6.73 1.92
CA ARG A 69 0.47 -6.55 3.08
C ARG A 69 -0.07 -5.45 3.99
N ALA A 70 -0.31 -4.26 3.45
CA ALA A 70 -0.83 -3.14 4.24
C ALA A 70 -2.16 -3.48 4.94
N ARG A 71 -3.07 -4.22 4.29
CA ARG A 71 -4.32 -4.71 4.91
C ARG A 71 -4.07 -5.67 6.08
N ALA A 72 -3.00 -6.47 6.04
CA ALA A 72 -2.67 -7.40 7.10
C ALA A 72 -2.27 -6.71 8.42
N ALA A 73 -1.88 -5.43 8.38
CA ALA A 73 -1.62 -4.62 9.58
C ALA A 73 -2.88 -4.38 10.45
N TYR A 74 -4.08 -4.61 9.90
CA TYR A 74 -5.36 -4.44 10.59
C TYR A 74 -5.94 -5.75 11.14
N GLY A 75 -5.12 -6.80 11.21
CA GLY A 75 -5.54 -8.13 11.68
C GLY A 75 -5.98 -8.16 13.15
N PRO A 76 -6.63 -9.27 13.58
CA PRO A 76 -7.24 -9.40 14.90
C PRO A 76 -6.26 -9.49 16.08
N LYS A 77 -4.96 -9.64 15.81
CA LYS A 77 -3.91 -9.64 16.82
C LYS A 77 -2.90 -8.59 16.42
N ASP A 78 -2.65 -7.64 17.33
CA ASP A 78 -1.57 -6.66 17.18
C ASP A 78 -1.81 -5.74 15.98
N SER A 79 -2.96 -5.07 16.03
CA SER A 79 -3.44 -4.20 14.98
C SER A 79 -2.72 -2.86 15.03
N ILE A 80 -2.48 -2.28 13.87
CA ILE A 80 -1.93 -0.93 13.79
C ILE A 80 -2.86 0.12 14.43
N ARG A 81 -4.15 -0.20 14.54
CA ARG A 81 -5.15 0.59 15.29
C ARG A 81 -4.86 0.69 16.78
N ASP A 82 -4.18 -0.30 17.35
CA ASP A 82 -3.82 -0.32 18.77
C ASP A 82 -2.61 0.60 19.05
N ALA A 83 -1.84 0.95 18.01
CA ALA A 83 -0.63 1.75 18.12
C ALA A 83 -0.76 3.17 17.54
N LEU A 84 -1.63 3.39 16.55
CA LEU A 84 -1.73 4.66 15.84
C LEU A 84 -3.17 5.19 15.81
N PRO A 85 -3.36 6.53 15.75
CA PRO A 85 -4.69 7.14 15.76
C PRO A 85 -5.59 6.66 14.61
N TRP A 86 -6.89 6.55 14.90
CA TRP A 86 -7.89 6.10 13.93
C TRP A 86 -8.00 7.04 12.73
N GLU A 87 -7.77 8.34 12.94
CA GLU A 87 -7.78 9.36 11.88
C GLU A 87 -6.69 9.14 10.82
N LEU A 88 -5.65 8.41 11.17
CA LEU A 88 -4.56 8.06 10.26
C LEU A 88 -4.73 6.66 9.68
N THR A 89 -5.17 5.70 10.50
CA THR A 89 -5.28 4.30 10.11
C THR A 89 -6.50 4.03 9.23
N GLU A 90 -7.67 4.59 9.52
CA GLU A 90 -8.89 4.31 8.74
C GLU A 90 -8.80 4.79 7.27
N PRO A 91 -8.27 5.98 6.95
CA PRO A 91 -8.13 6.41 5.55
C PRO A 91 -7.21 5.50 4.73
N LEU A 92 -6.15 4.95 5.33
CA LEU A 92 -5.29 3.99 4.64
C LEU A 92 -6.06 2.69 4.35
N LEU A 93 -6.80 2.17 5.33
CA LEU A 93 -7.59 0.95 5.15
C LEU A 93 -8.64 1.09 4.05
N ASP A 94 -9.41 2.19 4.06
CA ASP A 94 -10.42 2.47 3.01
C ASP A 94 -9.77 2.55 1.62
N ALA A 95 -8.63 3.25 1.49
CA ALA A 95 -7.89 3.32 0.23
C ALA A 95 -7.41 1.94 -0.25
N ILE A 96 -6.90 1.10 0.64
CA ILE A 96 -6.46 -0.27 0.32
C ILE A 96 -7.62 -1.14 -0.11
N ASP A 97 -8.74 -1.11 0.61
CA ASP A 97 -9.91 -1.95 0.27
C ASP A 97 -10.52 -1.54 -1.08
N ARG A 98 -10.57 -0.24 -1.39
CA ARG A 98 -10.96 0.26 -2.72
C ARG A 98 -10.00 -0.20 -3.81
N LEU A 99 -8.70 -0.07 -3.58
CA LEU A 99 -7.66 -0.51 -4.51
C LEU A 99 -7.76 -2.00 -4.82
N LEU A 100 -7.88 -2.85 -3.79
CA LEU A 100 -8.01 -4.29 -3.94
C LEU A 100 -9.29 -4.67 -4.69
N ARG A 101 -10.40 -3.98 -4.42
CA ARG A 101 -11.66 -4.17 -5.16
C ARG A 101 -11.46 -3.87 -6.65
N GLU A 102 -10.82 -2.76 -6.99
CA GLU A 102 -10.63 -2.38 -8.39
C GLU A 102 -9.67 -3.35 -9.11
N ILE A 103 -8.55 -3.72 -8.48
CA ILE A 103 -7.62 -4.72 -9.03
C ILE A 103 -8.33 -6.05 -9.29
N ASN A 104 -9.19 -6.50 -8.38
CA ASN A 104 -9.93 -7.75 -8.55
C ASN A 104 -11.00 -7.63 -9.66
N ARG A 105 -11.62 -6.46 -9.83
CA ARG A 105 -12.59 -6.19 -10.90
C ARG A 105 -11.94 -6.26 -12.29
N THR A 106 -10.75 -5.69 -12.45
CA THR A 106 -10.03 -5.68 -13.73
C THR A 106 -9.47 -7.05 -14.13
N ARG A 107 -9.38 -8.00 -13.19
CA ARG A 107 -8.90 -9.37 -13.44
C ARG A 107 -10.01 -10.38 -13.73
N GLY A 108 -11.28 -10.04 -13.50
CA GLY A 108 -12.44 -10.88 -13.79
C GLY A 108 -13.03 -10.55 -15.15
#